data_AF-A0A6P7GFA9-F1
#
_entry.id   AF-A0A6P7GFA9-F1
#
_cell.length_a   1.000
_cell.length_b   1.000
_cell.length_c   1.000
_cell.angle_alpha   90.00
_cell.angle_beta   90.00
_cell.angle_gamma   90.00
#
_symmetry.space_group_name_H-M   'P 1'
#
loop_
_entity.id
_entity.type
_entity.pdbx_description
1 polymer ?
#
loop_
_entity_poly.entity_id
_entity_poly.type
_entity_poly.pdbx_seq_one_letter_code
_entity_poly.pdbx_strand_id
1 'polypeptide(L)'
;MDVVDHETWTCDLEQANKGHNEPVWYKSYSARDTYSMQSLAPEEWNKLVDKMAAEDDTFDLFYRHYYRHSPTRPSCDAECKVQILCDLKTGKSQDRKHICGELQYV
;
A
#
# COMPACT_ATOMS: atom_id res chain seq x y z
N MET A 1 -7.17 -22.81 -2.55
CA MET A 1 -7.44 -21.84 -3.62
C MET A 1 -6.73 -20.59 -3.18
N ASP A 2 -5.71 -20.19 -3.93
CA ASP A 2 -4.78 -19.15 -3.51
C ASP A 2 -4.85 -17.98 -4.48
N VAL A 3 -4.61 -16.77 -3.98
CA VAL A 3 -4.52 -15.58 -4.82
C VAL A 3 -3.12 -15.56 -5.44
N VAL A 4 -3.06 -15.58 -6.77
CA VAL A 4 -1.78 -15.66 -7.52
C VAL A 4 -1.19 -14.31 -7.91
N ASP A 5 -2.04 -13.29 -8.05
CA ASP A 5 -1.68 -11.88 -8.19
C ASP A 5 -2.95 -11.02 -8.03
N HIS A 6 -2.79 -9.71 -7.84
CA HIS A 6 -3.89 -8.76 -7.98
C HIS A 6 -3.45 -7.52 -8.75
N GLU A 7 -4.39 -6.99 -9.54
CA GLU A 7 -4.22 -5.74 -10.26
C GLU A 7 -5.17 -4.68 -9.71
N THR A 8 -4.69 -3.44 -9.67
CA THR A 8 -5.53 -2.28 -9.39
C THR A 8 -5.59 -1.41 -10.63
N TRP A 9 -6.79 -0.97 -11.00
CA TRP A 9 -7.04 -0.03 -12.07
C TRP A 9 -7.56 1.29 -11.48
N THR A 10 -7.16 2.41 -12.07
CA THR A 10 -7.55 3.75 -11.60
C THR A 10 -7.88 4.67 -12.77
N CYS A 11 -8.51 5.79 -12.46
CA CYS A 11 -8.84 6.85 -13.39
C CYS A 11 -8.41 8.19 -12.78
N ASP A 12 -7.80 9.05 -13.59
CA ASP A 12 -7.47 10.40 -13.18
C ASP A 12 -8.74 11.27 -13.24
N LEU A 13 -9.25 11.61 -12.07
CA LEU A 13 -10.47 12.41 -11.93
C LEU A 13 -10.30 13.83 -12.45
N GLU A 14 -9.11 14.43 -12.37
CA GLU A 14 -8.89 15.78 -12.90
C GLU A 14 -9.00 15.76 -14.43
N GLN A 15 -8.43 14.74 -15.08
CA GLN A 15 -8.56 14.56 -16.53
C GLN A 15 -9.99 14.18 -16.95
N ALA A 16 -10.63 13.26 -16.22
CA ALA A 16 -12.00 12.83 -16.51
C ALA A 16 -12.99 14.00 -16.43
N ASN A 17 -12.83 14.89 -15.44
CA ASN A 17 -13.73 16.02 -15.24
C ASN A 17 -13.48 17.20 -16.22
N LYS A 18 -12.33 17.24 -16.92
CA LYS A 18 -12.01 18.29 -17.91
C LYS A 18 -12.73 18.11 -19.24
N GLY A 19 -13.15 16.89 -19.58
CA GLY A 19 -13.84 16.56 -20.82
C GLY A 19 -15.31 16.23 -20.61
N HIS A 20 -16.11 16.28 -21.69
CA HIS A 20 -17.44 15.67 -21.73
C HIS A 20 -17.40 14.19 -22.14
N ASN A 21 -16.21 13.58 -22.13
CA ASN A 21 -15.98 12.21 -22.58
C ASN A 21 -16.01 11.23 -21.41
N GLU A 22 -16.15 9.94 -21.72
CA GLU A 22 -16.09 8.88 -20.73
C GLU A 22 -14.70 8.82 -20.04
N PRO A 23 -14.67 8.49 -18.73
CA PRO A 23 -13.43 8.37 -17.98
C PRO A 23 -12.53 7.26 -18.53
N VAL A 24 -11.27 7.57 -18.78
CA VAL A 24 -10.26 6.59 -19.21
C VAL A 24 -9.71 5.86 -17.99
N TRP A 25 -9.89 4.54 -17.97
CA TRP A 25 -9.32 3.65 -16.95
C TRP A 25 -7.99 3.09 -17.42
N TYR A 26 -7.00 3.07 -16.52
CA TYR A 26 -5.69 2.51 -16.78
C TYR A 26 -5.20 1.63 -15.62
N LYS A 27 -4.35 0.66 -15.94
CA LYS A 27 -3.73 -0.21 -14.94
C LYS A 27 -2.80 0.64 -14.07
N SER A 28 -3.10 0.67 -12.78
CA SER A 28 -2.30 1.36 -11.77
C SER A 28 -1.06 0.54 -11.44
N TYR A 29 -1.26 -0.70 -10.97
CA TYR A 29 -0.17 -1.60 -10.62
C TYR A 29 -0.62 -3.08 -10.55
N SER A 30 0.33 -4.00 -10.67
CA SER A 30 0.21 -5.40 -10.22
C SER A 30 1.03 -5.55 -8.94
N ALA A 31 0.50 -6.23 -7.93
CA ALA A 31 1.20 -6.38 -6.66
C ALA A 31 2.54 -7.11 -6.82
N ARG A 32 2.57 -8.19 -7.59
CA ARG A 32 3.80 -8.95 -7.80
C ARG A 32 4.85 -8.18 -8.57
N ASP A 33 4.46 -7.50 -9.64
CA ASP A 33 5.40 -6.74 -10.47
C ASP A 33 5.98 -5.55 -9.68
N THR A 34 5.11 -4.78 -9.01
CA THR A 34 5.50 -3.55 -8.32
C THR A 34 6.35 -3.79 -7.08
N TYR A 35 6.00 -4.79 -6.27
CA TYR A 35 6.72 -5.08 -5.03
C TYR A 35 7.73 -6.21 -5.18
N SER A 36 7.91 -6.73 -6.41
CA SER A 36 8.81 -7.85 -6.71
C SER A 36 8.51 -9.09 -5.86
N MET A 37 7.23 -9.36 -5.59
CA MET A 37 6.79 -10.47 -4.74
C MET A 37 6.73 -11.77 -5.54
N GLN A 38 7.22 -12.87 -4.97
CA GLN A 38 7.21 -14.16 -5.66
C GLN A 38 5.81 -14.77 -5.70
N SER A 39 5.01 -14.50 -4.67
CA SER A 39 3.61 -14.91 -4.54
C SER A 39 2.85 -13.91 -3.66
N LEU A 40 1.53 -14.05 -3.55
CA LEU A 40 0.72 -13.30 -2.58
C LEU A 40 0.41 -14.10 -1.31
N ALA A 41 1.29 -15.03 -0.95
CA ALA A 41 1.19 -15.74 0.31
C ALA A 41 1.35 -14.78 1.51
N PRO A 42 0.75 -15.08 2.68
CA PRO A 42 0.84 -14.22 3.86
C PRO A 42 2.28 -13.86 4.28
N GLU A 43 3.23 -14.79 4.08
CA GLU A 43 4.64 -14.56 4.37
C GLU A 43 5.26 -13.46 3.51
N GLU A 44 4.92 -13.41 2.22
CA GLU A 44 5.44 -12.39 1.30
C GLU A 44 4.88 -10.99 1.65
N TRP A 45 3.62 -10.93 2.10
CA TRP A 45 3.05 -9.69 2.62
C TRP A 45 3.76 -9.21 3.89
N ASN A 46 4.08 -10.12 4.81
CA ASN A 46 4.85 -9.75 6.00
C ASN A 46 6.24 -9.22 5.63
N LYS A 47 6.95 -9.88 4.70
CA LYS A 47 8.25 -9.39 4.19
C LYS A 47 8.14 -8.00 3.56
N LEU A 48 7.07 -7.72 2.83
CA LEU A 48 6.83 -6.40 2.27
C LEU A 48 6.67 -5.34 3.37
N VAL A 49 5.94 -5.64 4.45
CA VAL A 49 5.80 -4.73 5.59
C VAL A 49 7.15 -4.47 6.25
N ASP A 50 7.97 -5.50 6.46
CA ASP A 50 9.32 -5.36 7.01
C ASP A 50 10.23 -4.54 6.09
N LYS A 51 10.11 -4.73 4.77
CA LYS A 51 10.82 -3.92 3.77
C LYS A 51 10.38 -2.46 3.80
N MET A 52 9.08 -2.18 3.91
CA MET A 52 8.57 -0.81 4.05
C MET A 52 9.04 -0.14 5.35
N ALA A 53 9.22 -0.91 6.43
CA ALA A 53 9.80 -0.36 7.66
C ALA A 53 11.24 0.12 7.43
N ALA A 54 12.06 -0.69 6.75
CA ALA A 54 13.47 -0.41 6.51
C ALA A 54 13.75 0.58 5.35
N GLU A 55 12.91 0.60 4.31
CA GLU A 55 13.12 1.38 3.08
C GLU A 55 11.99 2.38 2.85
N ASP A 56 12.30 3.68 3.00
CA ASP A 56 11.33 4.75 2.80
C ASP A 56 10.78 4.81 1.37
N ASP A 57 11.61 4.55 0.35
CA ASP A 57 11.16 4.55 -1.05
C ASP A 57 10.08 3.48 -1.32
N THR A 58 10.21 2.31 -0.70
CA THR A 58 9.24 1.22 -0.82
C THR A 58 7.93 1.61 -0.12
N PHE A 59 8.01 2.22 1.06
CA PHE A 59 6.83 2.75 1.75
C PHE A 59 6.17 3.87 0.95
N ASP A 60 6.93 4.79 0.38
CA ASP A 60 6.42 5.91 -0.41
C ASP A 60 5.67 5.44 -1.65
N LEU A 61 6.19 4.41 -2.32
CA LEU A 61 5.52 3.76 -3.44
C LEU A 61 4.21 3.12 -2.99
N PHE A 62 4.24 2.34 -1.91
CA PHE A 62 3.03 1.77 -1.31
C PHE A 62 2.01 2.85 -0.94
N TYR A 63 2.45 3.94 -0.34
CA TYR A 63 1.61 5.03 0.11
C TYR A 63 0.97 5.78 -1.07
N ARG A 64 1.63 5.83 -2.25
CA ARG A 64 1.01 6.35 -3.49
C ARG A 64 -0.12 5.42 -3.94
N HIS A 65 0.12 4.11 -3.91
CA HIS A 65 -0.89 3.11 -4.28
C HIS A 65 -2.05 3.04 -3.30
N TYR A 66 -1.80 3.20 -1.99
CA TYR A 66 -2.81 3.25 -0.93
C TYR A 66 -3.84 4.36 -1.19
N TYR A 67 -3.38 5.54 -1.63
CA TYR A 67 -4.23 6.66 -2.03
C TYR A 67 -4.57 6.69 -3.53
N ARG A 68 -4.39 5.59 -4.26
CA ARG A 68 -4.74 5.44 -5.69
C ARG A 68 -4.17 6.55 -6.58
N HIS A 69 -2.95 7.00 -6.31
CA HIS A 69 -2.30 8.12 -7.02
C HIS A 69 -3.02 9.47 -6.90
N SER A 70 -3.84 9.68 -5.87
CA SER A 70 -4.51 10.95 -5.66
C SER A 70 -3.51 12.10 -5.45
N PRO A 71 -3.65 13.24 -6.15
CA PRO A 71 -2.82 14.42 -5.91
C PRO A 71 -3.11 15.09 -4.55
N THR A 72 -4.28 14.81 -3.95
CA THR A 72 -4.69 15.35 -2.64
C THR A 72 -4.31 14.44 -1.47
N ARG A 73 -3.35 13.52 -1.68
CA ARG A 73 -2.84 12.63 -0.64
C ARG A 73 -2.16 13.44 0.48
N PRO A 74 -2.47 13.18 1.77
CA PRO A 74 -1.83 13.87 2.88
C PRO A 74 -0.35 13.47 3.02
N SER A 75 0.48 14.38 3.52
CA SER A 75 1.86 14.06 3.91
C SER A 75 1.86 13.03 5.05
N CYS A 76 2.79 12.07 5.01
CA CYS A 76 2.94 11.05 6.03
C CYS A 76 4.33 11.21 6.64
N ASP A 77 4.37 11.47 7.95
CA ASP A 77 5.60 11.50 8.74
C ASP A 77 5.90 10.12 9.33
N ALA A 78 6.94 10.05 10.18
CA ALA A 78 7.35 8.79 10.81
C ALA A 78 6.23 8.18 11.68
N GLU A 79 5.44 9.01 12.38
CA GLU A 79 4.32 8.53 13.20
C GLU A 79 3.23 7.91 12.32
N CYS A 80 2.86 8.60 11.24
CA CYS A 80 1.93 8.09 10.23
C CYS A 80 2.42 6.78 9.59
N LYS A 81 3.71 6.69 9.26
CA LYS A 81 4.33 5.47 8.70
C LYS A 81 4.18 4.30 9.67
N VAL A 82 4.60 4.47 10.92
CA VAL A 82 4.49 3.42 11.96
C VAL A 82 3.04 3.02 12.16
N GLN A 83 2.11 3.98 12.21
CA GLN A 83 0.67 3.72 12.33
C GLN A 83 0.14 2.84 11.19
N ILE A 84 0.50 3.13 9.94
CA ILE A 84 0.08 2.35 8.78
C ILE A 84 0.68 0.94 8.82
N LEU A 85 1.98 0.80 9.08
CA LEU A 85 2.64 -0.52 9.13
C LEU A 85 2.06 -1.40 10.25
N CYS A 86 1.75 -0.78 11.39
CA CYS A 86 1.02 -1.39 12.49
C CYS A 86 -0.33 -1.96 12.09
N ASP A 87 -1.12 -1.17 11.36
CA ASP A 87 -2.45 -1.56 10.93
C ASP A 87 -2.37 -2.70 9.90
N LEU A 88 -1.31 -2.73 9.07
CA LEU A 88 -1.05 -3.83 8.14
C LEU A 88 -0.70 -5.15 8.84
N LYS A 89 0.02 -5.12 9.98
CA LYS A 89 0.32 -6.33 10.77
C LYS A 89 -0.84 -6.78 11.66
N THR A 90 -1.78 -5.89 11.99
CA THR A 90 -2.84 -6.17 12.96
C THR A 90 -4.06 -6.81 12.28
N GLY A 91 -4.05 -8.14 12.16
CA GLY A 91 -5.20 -8.91 11.68
C GLY A 91 -6.30 -9.18 12.73
N LYS A 92 -6.00 -8.94 14.02
CA LYS A 92 -6.91 -9.19 15.15
C LYS A 92 -7.15 -7.93 15.97
N SER A 93 -8.42 -7.59 16.15
CA SER A 93 -8.83 -6.47 16.99
C SER A 93 -8.26 -6.58 18.40
N GLN A 94 -7.90 -5.44 18.99
CA GLN A 94 -7.32 -5.29 20.34
C GLN A 94 -5.92 -5.87 20.55
N ASP A 95 -5.30 -6.53 19.57
CA ASP A 95 -3.92 -7.05 19.67
C ASP A 95 -2.86 -6.04 19.20
N ARG A 96 -3.30 -4.85 18.76
CA ARG A 96 -2.43 -3.80 18.20
C ARG A 96 -1.21 -3.49 19.07
N LYS A 97 -1.39 -3.38 20.40
CA LYS A 97 -0.28 -3.06 21.32
C LYS A 97 0.83 -4.11 21.32
N HIS A 98 0.46 -5.39 21.17
CA HIS A 98 1.42 -6.48 21.16
C HIS A 98 2.16 -6.54 19.81
N ILE A 99 1.42 -6.40 18.71
CA ILE A 99 1.96 -6.54 17.35
C ILE A 99 2.81 -5.31 16.95
N CYS A 100 2.40 -4.11 17.37
CA CYS A 100 3.13 -2.87 17.07
C CYS A 100 4.39 -2.65 17.88
N GLY A 101 4.51 -3.27 19.06
CA GLY A 101 5.68 -3.08 19.92
C GLY A 101 6.98 -3.47 19.22
N GLU A 102 6.92 -4.39 18.26
CA GLU A 102 8.06 -4.84 17.44
C GLU A 102 8.48 -3.81 16.37
N LEU A 103 7.58 -2.91 15.96
CA LEU A 103 7.81 -1.90 14.91
C LEU A 103 8.24 -0.53 15.46
N GLN A 104 8.15 -0.30 16.78
CA GLN A 104 8.49 0.97 17.42
C GLN A 104 10.01 1.22 17.56
N TYR A 105 10.85 0.26 17.16
CA TYR A 105 12.30 0.29 17.33
C TYR A 105 13.08 0.17 16.01
N VAL A 106 12.40 0.30 14.87
CA VAL A 106 12.99 0.30 13.52
C VAL A 106 13.04 1.72 12.98
#